data_AF-A0ABD3ES65-F1
#
_entry.id   AF-A0ABD3ES65-F1
#
_cell.length_a   1.000
_cell.length_b   1.000
_cell.length_c   1.000
_cell.angle_alpha   90.00
_cell.angle_beta   90.00
_cell.angle_gamma   90.00
#
_symmetry.space_group_name_H-M   'P 1'
#
loop_
_entity.id
_entity.type
_entity.pdbx_description
1 polymer ?
#
loop_
_entity_poly.entity_id
_entity_poly.type
_entity_poly.pdbx_seq_one_letter_code
_entity_poly.pdbx_strand_id
1 'polypeptide(L)'
;MNLLDANRKDVLKQREEEAVNYFTKVADFRDFTATKPAPDVSVSAKLCYLTAKRLKSDNGTRVPAIDHNQHGIFDQTVEALNYLTPSKRKIYIAQFTIWYGKSKIGVARIRNVDFRPGVVCEFR
;
A
#
# COMPACT_ATOMS: atom_id res chain seq x y z
N MET A 1 -11.57 -37.06 -9.29
CA MET A 1 -10.53 -36.02 -9.16
C MET A 1 -9.97 -36.09 -7.76
N ASN A 2 -8.64 -36.12 -7.63
CA ASN A 2 -7.97 -36.26 -6.35
C ASN A 2 -7.91 -34.89 -5.66
N LEU A 3 -8.50 -34.77 -4.47
CA LEU A 3 -8.65 -33.50 -3.74
C LEU A 3 -7.29 -32.81 -3.47
N LEU A 4 -6.26 -33.63 -3.28
CA LEU A 4 -4.87 -33.18 -3.05
C LEU A 4 -4.27 -32.52 -4.31
N ASP A 5 -4.60 -33.02 -5.50
CA ASP A 5 -4.08 -32.48 -6.76
C ASP A 5 -4.74 -31.14 -7.10
N ALA A 6 -6.03 -30.98 -6.77
CA ALA A 6 -6.76 -29.72 -6.90
C ALA A 6 -6.16 -28.63 -5.98
N ASN A 7 -6.02 -28.94 -4.68
CA ASN A 7 -5.43 -28.01 -3.70
C ASN A 7 -4.00 -27.59 -4.08
N ARG A 8 -3.18 -28.51 -4.58
CA ARG A 8 -1.82 -28.19 -5.01
C ARG A 8 -1.80 -27.21 -6.19
N LYS A 9 -2.73 -27.38 -7.14
CA LYS A 9 -2.90 -26.48 -8.29
C LYS A 9 -3.33 -25.09 -7.84
N ASP A 10 -4.27 -25.01 -6.91
CA ASP A 10 -4.77 -23.74 -6.38
C ASP A 10 -3.67 -22.99 -5.60
N VAL A 11 -2.87 -23.69 -4.78
CA VAL A 11 -1.72 -23.09 -4.09
C VAL A 11 -0.65 -22.58 -5.06
N LEU A 12 -0.35 -23.32 -6.13
CA LEU A 12 0.59 -22.88 -7.16
C LEU A 12 0.08 -21.65 -7.90
N LYS A 13 -1.20 -21.64 -8.27
CA LYS A 13 -1.85 -20.50 -8.91
C LYS A 13 -1.84 -19.27 -8.00
N GLN A 14 -2.15 -19.44 -6.72
CA GLN A 14 -2.08 -18.36 -5.73
C GLN A 14 -0.66 -17.80 -5.60
N ARG A 15 0.36 -18.67 -5.59
CA ARG A 15 1.77 -18.24 -5.56
C ARG A 15 2.19 -17.48 -6.81
N GLU A 16 1.72 -17.89 -7.98
CA GLU A 16 1.94 -17.17 -9.23
C GLU A 16 1.25 -15.80 -9.22
N GLU A 17 0.01 -15.72 -8.73
CA GLU A 17 -0.74 -14.47 -8.58
C GLU A 17 -0.09 -13.52 -7.54
N GLU A 18 0.36 -14.05 -6.40
CA GLU A 18 1.10 -13.29 -5.36
C GLU A 18 2.46 -12.79 -5.87
N ALA A 19 3.13 -13.54 -6.73
CA ALA A 19 4.37 -13.11 -7.38
C ALA A 19 4.14 -12.01 -8.43
N VAL A 20 2.93 -11.93 -9.00
CA VAL A 20 2.55 -10.92 -10.02
C VAL A 20 2.00 -9.64 -9.38
N ASN A 21 1.38 -9.72 -8.20
CA ASN A 21 0.75 -8.57 -7.53
C ASN A 21 1.70 -7.80 -6.60
N TYR A 22 2.97 -7.68 -6.97
CA TYR A 22 3.98 -6.92 -6.24
C TYR A 22 4.27 -5.59 -6.93
N PHE A 23 3.93 -4.47 -6.28
CA PHE A 23 4.01 -3.13 -6.87
C PHE A 23 5.08 -2.27 -6.21
N THR A 24 5.95 -1.67 -7.03
CA THR A 24 6.97 -0.70 -6.58
C THR A 24 6.75 0.70 -7.16
N LYS A 25 5.84 0.84 -8.12
CA LYS A 25 5.45 2.08 -8.77
C LYS A 25 3.96 2.34 -8.55
N VAL A 26 3.63 3.61 -8.34
CA VAL A 26 2.26 4.10 -8.20
C VAL A 26 1.47 3.91 -9.49
N ALA A 27 2.10 4.10 -10.65
CA ALA A 27 1.44 3.91 -11.94
C ALA A 27 0.92 2.47 -12.09
N ASP A 28 1.79 1.48 -11.92
CA ASP A 28 1.46 0.06 -12.02
C ASP A 28 0.36 -0.33 -11.01
N PHE A 29 0.46 0.14 -9.77
CA PHE A 29 -0.56 -0.12 -8.74
C PHE A 29 -1.92 0.48 -9.12
N ARG A 30 -1.93 1.70 -9.67
CA ARG A 30 -3.16 2.36 -10.11
C ARG A 30 -3.81 1.64 -11.29
N ASP A 31 -3.01 1.29 -12.28
CA ASP A 31 -3.49 0.56 -13.46
C ASP A 31 -4.10 -0.78 -13.04
N PHE A 32 -3.45 -1.49 -12.10
CA PHE A 32 -4.01 -2.69 -11.49
C PHE A 32 -5.35 -2.40 -10.78
N THR A 33 -5.44 -1.40 -9.91
CA THR A 33 -6.72 -1.10 -9.23
C THR A 33 -7.83 -0.69 -10.20
N ALA A 34 -7.49 -0.10 -11.35
CA ALA A 34 -8.45 0.26 -12.39
C ALA A 34 -9.08 -0.96 -13.07
N THR A 35 -8.41 -2.12 -13.05
CA THR A 35 -8.97 -3.41 -13.52
C THR A 35 -10.09 -3.94 -12.61
N LYS A 36 -10.30 -3.33 -11.43
CA LYS A 36 -11.27 -3.77 -10.41
C LYS A 36 -11.03 -5.22 -9.99
N PRO A 37 -9.91 -5.52 -9.33
CA PRO A 37 -9.59 -6.87 -8.87
C PRO A 37 -10.68 -7.41 -7.95
N ALA A 38 -10.80 -8.74 -7.89
CA ALA A 38 -11.76 -9.39 -7.00
C ALA A 38 -11.45 -9.08 -5.52
N PRO A 39 -12.46 -9.08 -4.63
CA PRO A 39 -12.28 -8.65 -3.23
C PRO A 39 -11.27 -9.47 -2.42
N ASP A 40 -10.99 -10.70 -2.83
CA ASP A 40 -10.07 -11.66 -2.23
C ASP A 40 -8.63 -11.55 -2.77
N VAL A 41 -8.40 -10.69 -3.78
CA VAL A 41 -7.06 -10.49 -4.34
C VAL A 41 -6.20 -9.73 -3.35
N SER A 42 -5.13 -10.39 -2.91
CA SER A 42 -4.08 -9.79 -2.08
C SER A 42 -2.99 -9.19 -2.96
N VAL A 43 -2.46 -8.05 -2.52
CA VAL A 43 -1.42 -7.30 -3.23
C VAL A 43 -0.33 -6.91 -2.25
N SER A 44 0.91 -6.95 -2.74
CA SER A 44 2.06 -6.44 -2.01
C SER A 44 2.50 -5.12 -2.63
N ALA A 45 2.83 -4.12 -1.81
CA ALA A 45 3.29 -2.83 -2.31
C ALA A 45 4.47 -2.34 -1.50
N LYS A 46 5.57 -2.01 -2.18
CA LYS A 46 6.76 -1.38 -1.60
C LYS A 46 6.87 0.04 -2.13
N LEU A 47 6.58 1.03 -1.28
CA LEU A 47 6.45 2.43 -1.68
C LEU A 47 7.07 3.37 -0.64
N CYS A 48 7.34 4.62 -1.03
CA CYS A 48 7.93 5.65 -0.19
C CYS A 48 6.84 6.60 0.35
N TYR A 49 6.75 6.82 1.66
CA TYR A 49 5.68 7.64 2.23
C TYR A 49 5.91 9.12 2.14
N LEU A 50 4.84 9.86 1.83
CA LEU A 50 4.85 11.32 1.89
C LEU A 50 4.54 11.85 3.29
N THR A 51 3.49 11.31 3.90
CA THR A 51 3.03 11.71 5.23
C THR A 51 2.10 10.63 5.77
N ALA A 52 1.74 10.71 7.04
CA ALA A 52 0.71 9.89 7.64
C ALA A 52 -0.23 10.73 8.49
N LYS A 53 -1.53 10.56 8.25
CA LYS A 53 -2.58 11.26 8.97
C LYS A 53 -3.53 10.27 9.61
N ARG A 54 -3.64 10.33 10.94
CA ARG A 54 -4.63 9.54 11.67
C ARG A 54 -6.04 10.03 11.35
N LEU A 55 -6.95 9.10 11.10
CA LEU A 55 -8.36 9.40 10.89
C LEU A 55 -9.02 9.70 12.24
N LYS A 56 -9.82 10.77 12.32
CA LYS A 56 -10.34 11.32 13.60
C LYS A 56 -11.35 10.40 14.30
N SER A 57 -12.18 9.69 13.55
CA SER A 57 -13.27 8.83 14.06
C SER A 57 -12.91 7.35 14.08
N ASP A 58 -11.75 6.99 13.55
CA ASP A 58 -11.45 5.65 13.08
C ASP A 58 -10.12 5.15 13.62
N ASN A 59 -9.99 3.82 13.73
CA ASN A 59 -8.70 3.17 13.98
C ASN A 59 -7.90 3.04 12.68
N GLY A 60 -7.94 4.05 11.82
CA GLY A 60 -7.25 4.06 10.53
C GLY A 60 -6.17 5.15 10.46
N THR A 61 -5.08 4.85 9.75
CA THR A 61 -4.10 5.86 9.31
C THR A 61 -4.14 5.95 7.79
N ARG A 62 -4.31 7.16 7.26
CA ARG A 62 -4.18 7.45 5.84
C ARG A 62 -2.72 7.76 5.52
N VAL A 63 -2.18 7.04 4.54
CA VAL A 63 -0.78 7.12 4.15
C VAL A 63 -0.67 7.31 2.64
N PRO A 64 -0.50 8.55 2.15
CA PRO A 64 -0.09 8.79 0.77
C PRO A 64 1.37 8.33 0.55
N ALA A 65 1.61 7.68 -0.58
CA ALA A 65 2.92 7.18 -0.97
C ALA A 65 3.22 7.48 -2.45
N ILE A 66 4.51 7.56 -2.75
CA ILE A 66 5.12 7.73 -4.08
C ILE A 66 5.95 6.48 -4.42
N ASP A 67 6.42 6.41 -5.65
CA ASP A 67 7.25 5.30 -6.13
C ASP A 67 8.43 5.04 -5.18
N HIS A 68 8.77 3.76 -5.02
CA HIS A 68 9.87 3.32 -4.16
C HIS A 68 11.19 4.05 -4.46
N ASN A 69 11.50 4.23 -5.74
CA ASN A 69 12.76 4.82 -6.20
C ASN A 69 12.91 6.32 -5.87
N GLN A 70 11.81 7.02 -5.55
CA GLN A 70 11.85 8.43 -5.16
C GLN A 70 12.40 8.63 -3.75
N HIS A 71 12.60 7.55 -2.98
CA HIS A 71 13.21 7.61 -1.65
C HIS A 71 14.56 8.35 -1.64
N GLY A 72 15.43 8.10 -2.64
CA GLY A 72 16.75 8.73 -2.71
C GLY A 72 16.73 10.22 -3.06
N ILE A 73 15.60 10.72 -3.58
CA ILE A 73 15.37 12.12 -3.98
C ILE A 73 14.08 12.66 -3.35
N PHE A 74 13.79 12.22 -2.11
CA PHE A 74 12.50 12.45 -1.47
C PHE A 74 12.13 13.93 -1.39
N ASP A 75 13.03 14.77 -0.89
CA ASP A 75 12.77 16.20 -0.71
C ASP A 75 12.49 16.90 -2.05
N GLN A 76 13.28 16.60 -3.09
CA GLN A 76 13.09 17.12 -4.45
C GLN A 76 11.74 16.66 -5.02
N THR A 77 11.34 15.43 -4.73
CA THR A 77 10.06 14.88 -5.19
C THR A 77 8.89 15.59 -4.50
N VAL A 78 8.96 15.78 -3.18
CA VAL A 78 7.95 16.52 -2.43
C VAL A 78 7.82 17.95 -2.93
N GLU A 79 8.94 18.62 -3.18
CA GLU A 79 8.99 19.97 -3.74
C GLU A 79 8.37 20.01 -5.15
N ALA A 80 8.78 19.12 -6.05
CA ALA A 80 8.21 18.99 -7.39
C ALA A 80 6.69 18.76 -7.34
N LEU A 81 6.21 17.91 -6.43
CA LEU A 81 4.78 17.67 -6.24
C LEU A 81 4.04 18.95 -5.78
N ASN A 82 4.68 19.87 -5.04
CA ASN A 82 4.07 21.14 -4.59
C ASN A 82 3.83 22.13 -5.73
N TYR A 83 4.57 22.04 -6.83
CA TYR A 83 4.34 22.85 -8.02
C TYR A 83 3.20 22.34 -8.92
N LEU A 84 2.66 21.14 -8.65
CA LEU A 84 1.58 20.55 -9.42
C LEU A 84 0.20 20.97 -8.88
N THR A 85 -0.76 21.16 -9.81
CA THR A 85 -2.17 21.25 -9.42
C THR A 85 -2.64 19.94 -8.78
N PRO A 86 -3.67 19.96 -7.91
CA PRO A 86 -4.15 18.74 -7.25
C PRO A 86 -4.46 17.58 -8.21
N SER A 87 -5.05 17.87 -9.37
CA SER A 87 -5.36 16.88 -10.40
C SER A 87 -4.11 16.25 -11.02
N LYS A 88 -3.08 17.06 -11.30
CA LYS A 88 -1.79 16.58 -11.83
C LYS A 88 -0.95 15.87 -10.77
N ARG A 89 -1.07 16.27 -9.51
CA ARG A 89 -0.41 15.60 -8.38
C ARG A 89 -0.96 14.19 -8.16
N LYS A 90 -2.27 14.01 -8.34
CA LYS A 90 -2.97 12.76 -8.03
C LYS A 90 -2.34 11.54 -8.70
N ILE A 91 -1.87 11.64 -9.95
CA ILE A 91 -1.34 10.49 -10.70
C ILE A 91 -0.06 9.90 -10.10
N TYR A 92 0.72 10.71 -9.36
CA TYR A 92 1.99 10.28 -8.75
C TYR A 92 1.83 9.77 -7.32
N ILE A 93 0.61 9.80 -6.77
CA ILE A 93 0.34 9.43 -5.38
C ILE A 93 -0.65 8.26 -5.34
N ALA A 94 -0.25 7.18 -4.66
CA ALA A 94 -1.13 6.14 -4.17
C ALA A 94 -1.55 6.47 -2.74
N GLN A 95 -2.83 6.32 -2.40
CA GLN A 95 -3.32 6.61 -1.06
C GLN A 95 -3.82 5.33 -0.39
N PHE A 96 -3.12 4.92 0.67
CA PHE A 96 -3.49 3.76 1.48
C PHE A 96 -4.26 4.20 2.72
N THR A 97 -5.17 3.35 3.18
CA THR A 97 -5.75 3.46 4.53
C THR A 97 -5.44 2.17 5.26
N ILE A 98 -4.66 2.29 6.32
CA ILE A 98 -4.20 1.16 7.14
C ILE A 98 -5.09 1.10 8.36
N TRP A 99 -5.84 0.01 8.47
CA TRP A 99 -6.76 -0.22 9.57
C TRP A 99 -6.06 -1.01 10.67
N TYR A 100 -6.09 -0.50 11.89
CA TYR A 100 -5.62 -1.23 13.06
C TYR A 100 -6.75 -2.08 13.62
N GLY A 101 -6.44 -3.34 13.95
CA GLY A 101 -7.35 -4.20 14.68
C GLY A 101 -7.83 -3.55 15.98
N LYS A 102 -9.07 -3.85 16.38
CA LYS A 102 -9.58 -3.40 17.69
C LYS A 102 -8.69 -4.00 18.78
N SER A 103 -8.01 -3.16 19.55
CA SER A 103 -7.28 -3.62 20.75
C SER A 103 -8.28 -4.19 21.76
N LYS A 104 -7.98 -5.36 22.33
CA LYS A 104 -8.72 -5.88 23.49
C LYS A 104 -8.65 -4.86 24.63
N ILE A 105 -9.75 -4.68 25.36
CA ILE A 105 -9.81 -3.80 26.54
C ILE A 105 -8.66 -4.19 27.49
N GLY A 106 -7.85 -3.23 27.91
CA GLY A 106 -6.73 -3.44 28.83
C GLY A 106 -5.35 -3.69 28.19
N VAL A 107 -5.27 -3.87 26.85
CA VAL A 107 -3.98 -3.92 26.15
C VAL A 107 -3.59 -2.52 25.73
N ALA A 108 -2.41 -2.06 26.17
CA ALA A 108 -1.83 -0.80 25.70
C ALA A 108 -1.88 -0.79 24.16
N ARG A 109 -2.55 0.23 23.58
CA ARG A 109 -2.63 0.39 22.13
C ARG A 109 -1.24 0.18 21.56
N ILE A 110 -1.06 -0.84 20.71
CA ILE A 110 0.20 -1.04 19.98
C ILE A 110 0.53 0.33 19.39
N ARG A 111 1.70 0.85 19.79
CA ARG A 111 2.11 2.20 19.45
C ARG A 111 1.99 2.36 17.94
N ASN A 112 1.44 3.51 17.57
CA ASN A 112 1.23 3.96 16.21
C ASN A 112 2.40 3.49 15.33
N VAL A 113 2.11 2.91 14.17
CA VAL A 113 3.15 2.79 13.15
C VAL A 113 3.56 4.23 12.83
N ASP A 114 4.74 4.62 13.30
CA ASP A 114 5.30 5.93 13.04
C ASP A 114 5.82 5.93 11.60
N PHE A 115 4.91 6.17 10.68
CA PHE A 115 5.22 6.42 9.28
C PHE A 115 5.99 7.73 9.17
N ARG A 116 7.31 7.62 9.14
CA ARG A 116 8.19 8.77 8.89
C ARG A 116 8.15 9.10 7.39
N PRO A 117 7.95 10.37 7.01
CA PRO A 117 8.11 10.81 5.63
C PRO A 117 9.44 10.34 5.05
N GLY A 118 9.43 9.96 3.78
CA GLY A 118 10.59 9.45 3.07
C GLY A 118 10.89 7.99 3.35
N VAL A 119 10.31 7.32 4.34
CA VAL A 119 10.61 5.90 4.59
C VAL A 119 9.95 5.02 3.53
N VAL A 120 10.72 4.04 3.04
CA VAL A 120 10.21 2.94 2.22
C VAL A 120 9.67 1.85 3.13
N CYS A 121 8.44 1.42 2.87
CA CYS A 121 7.87 0.27 3.54
C CYS A 121 7.22 -0.65 2.54
N GLU A 122 7.20 -1.92 2.91
CA GLU A 122 6.55 -2.99 2.18
C GLU A 122 5.31 -3.44 2.95
N PHE A 123 4.18 -3.43 2.26
CA PHE A 123 2.94 -4.04 2.71
C PHE A 123 2.74 -5.37 1.99
N ARG A 124 2.19 -6.34 2.71
CA ARG A 124 1.76 -7.64 2.21
C ARG A 124 0.38 -7.95 2.78
#